data_AF-A0A2L0EW72-F1
#
_entry.id   AF-A0A2L0EW72-F1
#
_cell.length_a   1.000
_cell.length_b   1.000
_cell.length_c   1.000
_cell.angle_alpha   90.00
_cell.angle_beta   90.00
_cell.angle_gamma   90.00
#
_symmetry.space_group_name_H-M   'P 1'
#
loop_
_entity.id
_entity.type
_entity.pdbx_description
1 polymer ?
#
loop_
_entity_poly.entity_id
_entity_poly.type
_entity_poly.pdbx_seq_one_letter_code
_entity_poly.pdbx_strand_id
1 'polypeptide(L)'
;MKPRFALIGAMAAGVAGILAAAPGVPGAQQAGAPRAAAPGAPQAAAPGAPQAAAPGAPQAAASQTAASDAGEERPLDAEPFPAEPSKQPTAAEWKAAPRVRLSRVGPAAAGCRAYRAREWLRLRCPELTVSAISLLGGKTEGVAFWIDPPRGGSELPRGGEVMFPIRRGDRRVIQILTFGPGYDGPFTLLPAIVVQEHWLEGDPAPTVTAS
;
A
#
# COMPACT_ATOMS: atom_id res chain seq x y z
N MET A 1 -11.24 -48.85 25.17
CA MET A 1 -11.50 -49.69 23.97
C MET A 1 -11.06 -48.91 22.74
N LYS A 2 -10.20 -49.50 21.91
CA LYS A 2 -9.85 -49.07 20.53
C LYS A 2 -10.98 -49.49 19.57
N PRO A 3 -11.13 -48.87 18.38
CA PRO A 3 -10.33 -49.20 17.17
C PRO A 3 -9.72 -47.91 16.54
N ARG A 4 -8.57 -47.82 15.84
CA ARG A 4 -7.85 -48.61 14.83
C ARG A 4 -8.64 -48.92 13.56
N PHE A 5 -8.47 -48.10 12.53
CA PHE A 5 -8.37 -48.53 11.13
C PHE A 5 -7.42 -47.62 10.34
N ALA A 6 -6.57 -48.26 9.54
CA ALA A 6 -5.63 -47.71 8.59
C ALA A 6 -6.03 -48.22 7.19
N LEU A 7 -5.85 -47.40 6.15
CA LEU A 7 -5.82 -47.78 4.72
C LEU A 7 -5.18 -46.57 4.01
N ILE A 8 -3.93 -46.60 3.51
CA ILE A 8 -3.41 -47.21 2.29
C ILE A 8 -4.28 -46.93 1.05
N GLY A 9 -3.74 -46.11 0.14
CA GLY A 9 -4.21 -45.95 -1.23
C GLY A 9 -3.12 -45.27 -2.07
N ALA A 10 -2.47 -46.05 -2.93
CA ALA A 10 -1.42 -45.67 -3.87
C ALA A 10 -1.95 -45.69 -5.33
N MET A 11 -1.13 -45.15 -6.25
CA MET A 11 -1.22 -45.21 -7.73
C MET A 11 -2.24 -44.24 -8.37
N ALA A 12 -2.06 -43.62 -9.54
CA ALA A 12 -1.28 -43.87 -10.77
C ALA A 12 -1.04 -42.51 -11.48
N ALA A 13 0.08 -42.20 -12.14
CA ALA A 13 0.56 -42.60 -13.48
C ALA A 13 -0.36 -42.26 -14.67
N GLY A 14 0.19 -41.52 -15.65
CA GLY A 14 -0.36 -41.28 -17.01
C GLY A 14 -1.25 -40.03 -17.11
N VAL A 15 -1.17 -39.17 -18.13
CA VAL A 15 -0.85 -39.40 -19.54
C VAL A 15 -0.30 -38.11 -20.16
N ALA A 16 0.77 -38.24 -20.94
CA ALA A 16 1.26 -37.22 -21.85
C ALA A 16 0.29 -37.07 -23.03
N GLY A 17 -0.26 -35.86 -23.21
CA GLY A 17 -1.03 -35.47 -24.40
C GLY A 17 -0.29 -34.37 -25.15
N ILE A 18 0.50 -34.77 -26.16
CA ILE A 18 0.96 -33.90 -27.25
C ILE A 18 -0.15 -33.91 -28.31
N LEU A 19 -0.48 -32.73 -28.89
CA LEU A 19 -1.00 -32.46 -30.25
C LEU A 19 -1.43 -30.98 -30.26
N ALA A 20 -0.67 -30.07 -30.86
CA ALA A 20 -0.58 -29.75 -32.29
C ALA A 20 -1.23 -28.37 -32.54
N ALA A 21 -0.36 -27.40 -32.81
CA ALA A 21 -0.69 -26.03 -33.18
C ALA A 21 -1.32 -25.98 -34.58
N ALA A 22 -2.37 -25.18 -34.74
CA ALA A 22 -2.86 -24.73 -36.05
C ALA A 22 -2.40 -23.28 -36.28
N PRO A 23 -1.70 -22.95 -37.37
CA PRO A 23 -1.38 -21.58 -37.74
C PRO A 23 -2.53 -21.02 -38.60
N GLY A 24 -3.35 -20.15 -38.03
CA GLY A 24 -4.45 -19.46 -38.72
C GLY A 24 -4.12 -17.99 -38.99
N VAL A 25 -3.56 -17.74 -40.18
CA VAL A 25 -3.60 -16.56 -41.07
C VAL A 25 -3.81 -15.14 -40.46
N PRO A 26 -2.89 -14.18 -40.70
CA PRO A 26 -3.05 -12.77 -40.30
C PRO A 26 -3.98 -12.02 -41.26
N GLY A 27 -5.10 -11.51 -40.73
CA GLY A 27 -5.94 -10.52 -41.41
C GLY A 27 -5.33 -9.13 -41.33
N ALA A 28 -4.82 -8.65 -42.45
CA ALA A 28 -4.29 -7.31 -42.66
C ALA A 28 -5.40 -6.30 -43.00
N GLN A 29 -5.16 -5.05 -42.59
CA GLN A 29 -5.66 -3.78 -43.15
C GLN A 29 -7.16 -3.46 -42.90
N GLN A 30 -7.54 -2.25 -42.47
CA GLN A 30 -7.17 -0.98 -43.08
C GLN A 30 -7.02 0.16 -42.06
N ALA A 31 -5.95 0.93 -42.25
CA ALA A 31 -5.76 2.26 -41.66
C ALA A 31 -6.65 3.27 -42.40
N GLY A 32 -7.61 3.85 -41.70
CA GLY A 32 -8.35 5.03 -42.15
C GLY A 32 -7.56 6.30 -41.83
N ALA A 33 -7.11 6.99 -42.88
CA ALA A 33 -6.39 8.27 -42.82
C ALA A 33 -7.28 9.44 -42.30
N PRO A 34 -6.68 10.56 -41.86
CA PRO A 34 -7.33 11.56 -41.02
C PRO A 34 -8.15 12.56 -41.83
N ARG A 35 -9.23 13.08 -41.24
CA ARG A 35 -9.97 14.23 -41.80
C ARG A 35 -9.55 15.50 -41.07
N ALA A 36 -8.79 16.34 -41.75
CA ALA A 36 -8.38 17.66 -41.28
C ALA A 36 -9.46 18.73 -41.58
N ALA A 37 -9.70 19.53 -40.53
CA ALA A 37 -9.95 20.97 -40.46
C ALA A 37 -11.08 21.64 -41.27
N ALA A 38 -11.92 22.38 -40.55
CA ALA A 38 -12.16 23.80 -40.85
C ALA A 38 -12.28 24.60 -39.53
N PRO A 39 -11.65 25.80 -39.41
CA PRO A 39 -11.66 26.61 -38.21
C PRO A 39 -12.82 27.62 -38.19
N GLY A 40 -13.58 27.65 -37.09
CA GLY A 40 -14.56 28.71 -36.81
C GLY A 40 -13.91 29.85 -36.01
N ALA A 41 -13.98 31.05 -36.55
CA ALA A 41 -13.45 32.30 -36.00
C ALA A 41 -14.31 32.85 -34.83
N PRO A 42 -13.82 33.87 -34.08
CA PRO A 42 -14.15 34.11 -32.67
C PRO A 42 -15.40 34.98 -32.46
N GLN A 43 -16.11 34.75 -31.35
CA GLN A 43 -17.14 35.66 -30.86
C GLN A 43 -16.61 36.45 -29.66
N ALA A 44 -16.78 37.76 -29.78
CA ALA A 44 -16.26 38.81 -28.92
C ALA A 44 -16.95 38.85 -27.54
N ALA A 45 -16.13 39.23 -26.55
CA ALA A 45 -16.52 39.52 -25.19
C ALA A 45 -17.38 40.80 -25.11
N ALA A 46 -18.40 40.76 -24.25
CA ALA A 46 -19.07 41.95 -23.73
C ALA A 46 -18.81 42.04 -22.20
N PRO A 47 -18.34 43.18 -21.68
CA PRO A 47 -18.06 43.36 -20.26
C PRO A 47 -19.33 43.78 -19.50
N GLY A 48 -19.76 42.96 -18.54
CA GLY A 48 -20.86 43.25 -17.60
C GLY A 48 -20.33 43.59 -16.22
N ALA A 49 -20.80 44.73 -15.70
CA ALA A 49 -20.37 45.49 -14.53
C ALA A 49 -20.32 44.73 -13.16
N PRO A 50 -19.55 45.26 -12.17
CA PRO A 50 -19.35 44.63 -10.87
C PRO A 50 -20.55 44.83 -9.94
N GLN A 51 -21.02 43.74 -9.32
CA GLN A 51 -21.98 43.82 -8.22
C GLN A 51 -21.27 43.79 -6.86
N ALA A 52 -21.67 44.78 -6.06
CA ALA A 52 -21.09 45.18 -4.79
C ALA A 52 -21.24 44.14 -3.68
N ALA A 53 -20.24 44.12 -2.81
CA ALA A 53 -20.23 43.44 -1.52
C ALA A 53 -21.22 44.08 -0.54
N ALA A 54 -21.84 43.26 0.31
CA ALA A 54 -22.36 43.67 1.61
C ALA A 54 -21.94 42.64 2.70
N PRO A 55 -21.70 43.08 3.96
CA PRO A 55 -20.99 42.30 4.97
C PRO A 55 -21.89 41.75 6.10
N GLY A 56 -21.39 40.72 6.81
CA GLY A 56 -21.88 40.21 8.10
C GLY A 56 -22.47 38.79 8.01
N ALA A 57 -22.18 37.80 8.85
CA ALA A 57 -21.50 37.73 10.15
C ALA A 57 -21.04 36.25 10.37
N PRO A 58 -20.22 35.92 11.40
CA PRO A 58 -19.50 34.67 11.47
C PRO A 58 -20.35 33.56 12.10
N GLN A 59 -20.42 32.40 11.45
CA GLN A 59 -20.85 31.16 12.09
C GLN A 59 -19.70 30.17 12.13
N ALA A 60 -19.13 30.08 13.32
CA ALA A 60 -18.35 28.93 13.76
C ALA A 60 -19.23 27.67 13.62
N ALA A 61 -18.88 26.82 12.66
CA ALA A 61 -19.23 25.42 12.69
C ALA A 61 -17.92 24.66 12.53
N ALA A 62 -17.54 23.99 13.62
CA ALA A 62 -16.41 23.10 13.70
C ALA A 62 -16.34 22.22 12.45
N SER A 63 -15.34 22.48 11.60
CA SER A 63 -15.02 21.61 10.48
C SER A 63 -14.44 20.34 11.08
N GLN A 64 -15.32 19.37 11.25
CA GLN A 64 -15.01 17.97 11.46
C GLN A 64 -14.01 17.58 10.37
N THR A 65 -12.74 17.50 10.74
CA THR A 65 -11.72 16.95 9.86
C THR A 65 -11.87 15.45 9.93
N ALA A 66 -12.79 14.94 9.10
CA ALA A 66 -12.66 13.60 8.56
C ALA A 66 -11.21 13.45 8.11
N ALA A 67 -10.51 12.45 8.64
CA ALA A 67 -9.13 12.15 8.32
C ALA A 67 -8.96 12.18 6.79
N SER A 68 -8.44 13.31 6.33
CA SER A 68 -8.27 13.56 4.92
C SER A 68 -7.04 12.79 4.52
N ASP A 69 -7.22 11.92 3.54
CA ASP A 69 -6.15 11.23 2.82
C ASP A 69 -5.18 12.22 2.11
N ALA A 70 -5.52 13.51 2.17
CA ALA A 70 -4.78 14.68 1.76
C ALA A 70 -4.08 15.43 2.92
N GLY A 71 -3.93 14.83 4.10
CA GLY A 71 -3.22 15.44 5.22
C GLY A 71 -1.75 15.72 4.90
N GLU A 72 -1.26 16.92 5.20
CA GLU A 72 0.14 17.30 5.06
C GLU A 72 1.05 16.29 5.76
N GLU A 73 2.11 15.85 5.08
CA GLU A 73 3.07 14.89 5.64
C GLU A 73 4.00 15.59 6.64
N ARG A 74 3.94 15.12 7.88
CA ARG A 74 4.81 15.61 8.95
C ARG A 74 6.09 14.77 9.06
N PRO A 75 7.21 15.33 9.54
CA PRO A 75 8.37 14.53 9.93
C PRO A 75 8.01 13.40 10.90
N LEU A 76 8.68 12.25 10.77
CA LEU A 76 8.43 11.09 11.65
C LEU A 76 8.68 11.40 13.12
N ASP A 77 9.54 12.35 13.43
CA ASP A 77 9.96 12.80 14.77
C ASP A 77 9.30 14.12 15.21
N ALA A 78 8.27 14.60 14.48
CA ALA A 78 7.61 15.87 14.77
C ALA A 78 7.02 15.97 16.19
N GLU A 79 6.60 14.84 16.77
CA GLU A 79 6.24 14.74 18.18
C GLU A 79 7.24 13.79 18.87
N PRO A 80 7.67 14.05 20.11
CA PRO A 80 8.60 13.17 20.81
C PRO A 80 8.08 11.73 20.93
N PHE A 81 8.98 10.76 20.83
CA PHE A 81 8.64 9.37 21.15
C PHE A 81 8.51 9.22 22.68
N PRO A 82 7.51 8.45 23.16
CA PRO A 82 7.39 8.18 24.59
C PRO A 82 8.60 7.40 25.11
N ALA A 83 9.03 7.70 26.34
CA ALA A 83 10.13 6.99 26.98
C ALA A 83 9.75 5.54 27.35
N GLU A 84 8.49 5.33 27.74
CA GLU A 84 7.97 4.02 28.15
C GLU A 84 7.15 3.37 27.02
N PRO A 85 7.22 2.02 26.89
CA PRO A 85 6.38 1.26 25.98
C PRO A 85 4.89 1.56 26.15
N SER A 86 4.23 1.88 25.05
CA SER A 86 2.79 2.11 24.95
C SER A 86 2.05 0.88 24.44
N LYS A 87 0.74 0.84 24.71
CA LYS A 87 -0.17 -0.16 24.14
C LYS A 87 -0.37 0.09 22.64
N GLN A 88 -0.66 -0.99 21.92
CA GLN A 88 -1.03 -0.92 20.51
C GLN A 88 -2.20 0.05 20.31
N PRO A 89 -2.14 0.96 19.31
CA PRO A 89 -3.18 1.93 19.09
C PRO A 89 -4.50 1.26 18.69
N THR A 90 -5.59 1.82 19.20
CA THR A 90 -6.95 1.46 18.85
C THR A 90 -7.31 1.92 17.44
N ALA A 91 -8.41 1.42 16.89
CA ALA A 91 -8.92 1.87 15.59
C ALA A 91 -9.21 3.39 15.56
N ALA A 92 -9.71 3.94 16.67
CA ALA A 92 -9.99 5.38 16.80
C ALA A 92 -8.70 6.21 16.75
N GLU A 93 -7.65 5.74 17.45
CA GLU A 93 -6.34 6.39 17.43
C GLU A 93 -5.71 6.32 16.04
N TRP A 94 -5.82 5.17 15.36
CA TRP A 94 -5.35 5.02 13.99
C TRP A 94 -6.10 5.88 12.97
N LYS A 95 -7.38 6.17 13.22
CA LYS A 95 -8.17 7.09 12.39
C LYS A 95 -7.72 8.54 12.57
N ALA A 96 -7.29 8.91 13.78
CA ALA A 96 -6.78 10.24 14.09
C ALA A 96 -5.27 10.41 13.81
N ALA A 97 -4.54 9.30 13.63
CA ALA A 97 -3.10 9.28 13.45
C ALA A 97 -2.69 10.10 12.22
N PRO A 98 -1.76 11.05 12.35
CA PRO A 98 -1.29 11.81 11.20
C PRO A 98 -0.44 10.98 10.26
N ARG A 99 -0.46 11.40 8.99
CA ARG A 99 0.49 10.92 8.00
C ARG A 99 1.88 11.49 8.29
N VAL A 100 2.87 10.61 8.28
CA VAL A 100 4.28 10.95 8.51
C VAL A 100 5.12 10.58 7.31
N ARG A 101 6.21 11.31 7.12
CA ARG A 101 7.22 11.03 6.11
C ARG A 101 8.25 10.05 6.66
N LEU A 102 8.52 8.98 5.92
CA LEU A 102 9.65 8.08 6.23
C LEU A 102 10.98 8.74 5.88
N SER A 103 12.07 8.28 6.50
CA SER A 103 13.43 8.79 6.22
C SER A 103 13.83 8.58 4.75
N ARG A 104 13.34 7.49 4.12
CA ARG A 104 13.50 7.25 2.68
C ARG A 104 12.33 6.42 2.14
N VAL A 105 11.84 6.79 0.96
CA VAL A 105 10.85 6.02 0.20
C VAL A 105 11.41 5.76 -1.20
N GLY A 106 11.51 4.50 -1.58
CA GLY A 106 11.89 4.06 -2.92
C GLY A 106 10.68 4.00 -3.87
N PRO A 107 10.91 3.88 -5.19
CA PRO A 107 9.83 3.86 -6.18
C PRO A 107 8.76 2.78 -5.94
N ALA A 108 9.15 1.59 -5.47
CA ALA A 108 8.21 0.51 -5.19
C ALA A 108 7.24 0.83 -4.05
N ALA A 109 7.63 1.72 -3.13
CA ALA A 109 6.84 2.15 -1.99
C ALA A 109 6.14 3.50 -2.21
N ALA A 110 6.17 4.07 -3.43
CA ALA A 110 5.61 5.41 -3.71
C ALA A 110 4.09 5.50 -3.47
N GLY A 111 3.36 4.40 -3.60
CA GLY A 111 1.93 4.32 -3.30
C GLY A 111 1.60 4.06 -1.83
N CYS A 112 2.60 3.86 -0.96
CA CYS A 112 2.40 3.57 0.45
C CYS A 112 2.29 4.86 1.27
N ARG A 113 1.59 4.76 2.40
CA ARG A 113 1.38 5.86 3.35
C ARG A 113 1.75 5.40 4.75
N ALA A 114 2.55 6.20 5.43
CA ALA A 114 2.95 5.94 6.81
C ALA A 114 2.15 6.81 7.76
N TYR A 115 1.69 6.22 8.86
CA TYR A 115 0.95 6.90 9.92
C TYR A 115 1.64 6.63 11.25
N ARG A 116 1.66 7.63 12.13
CA ARG A 116 2.24 7.49 13.47
C ARG A 116 1.22 7.76 14.55
N ALA A 117 1.14 6.86 15.53
CA ALA A 117 0.37 7.06 16.76
C ALA A 117 1.29 6.75 17.96
N ARG A 118 1.73 7.78 18.68
CA ARG A 118 2.79 7.67 19.71
C ARG A 118 4.06 7.07 19.11
N GLU A 119 4.57 5.96 19.66
CA GLU A 119 5.70 5.19 19.13
C GLU A 119 5.34 4.27 17.96
N TRP A 120 4.05 4.05 17.68
CA TRP A 120 3.63 3.06 16.70
C TRP A 120 3.61 3.62 15.30
N LEU A 121 4.25 2.90 14.39
CA LEU A 121 4.17 3.15 12.96
C LEU A 121 3.20 2.17 12.32
N ARG A 122 2.40 2.66 11.39
CA ARG A 122 1.64 1.84 10.44
C ARG A 122 1.96 2.26 9.02
N LEU A 123 2.53 1.35 8.24
CA LEU A 123 2.75 1.54 6.81
C LEU A 123 1.66 0.81 6.04
N ARG A 124 0.85 1.54 5.28
CA ARG A 124 -0.25 1.01 4.47
C ARG A 124 0.04 1.20 2.99
N CYS A 125 -0.07 0.13 2.21
CA CYS A 125 0.16 0.11 0.76
C CYS A 125 -1.12 -0.33 0.05
N PRO A 126 -2.12 0.56 -0.13
CA PRO A 126 -3.47 0.17 -0.53
C PRO A 126 -3.58 -0.40 -1.95
N GLU A 127 -2.70 0.03 -2.86
CA GLU A 127 -2.73 -0.38 -4.27
C GLU A 127 -1.73 -1.51 -4.59
N LEU A 128 -0.93 -1.93 -3.60
CA LEU A 128 0.04 -3.00 -3.79
C LEU A 128 -0.67 -4.35 -3.77
N THR A 129 -0.42 -5.20 -4.76
CA THR A 129 -0.76 -6.62 -4.66
C THR A 129 0.14 -7.26 -3.61
N VAL A 130 -0.44 -7.74 -2.52
CA VAL A 130 0.31 -8.32 -1.40
C VAL A 130 -0.03 -9.79 -1.28
N SER A 131 0.97 -10.66 -1.41
CA SER A 131 0.83 -12.10 -1.27
C SER A 131 1.15 -12.57 0.15
N ALA A 132 2.19 -11.99 0.75
CA ALA A 132 2.65 -12.31 2.09
C ALA A 132 3.43 -11.13 2.69
N ILE A 133 3.53 -11.10 4.02
CA ILE A 133 4.36 -10.16 4.77
C ILE A 133 5.17 -10.99 5.77
N SER A 134 6.48 -10.75 5.85
CA SER A 134 7.37 -11.48 6.75
C SER A 134 8.33 -10.54 7.49
N LEU A 135 8.64 -10.86 8.74
CA LEU A 135 9.74 -10.24 9.48
C LEU A 135 11.00 -11.06 9.20
N LEU A 136 11.97 -10.48 8.50
CA LEU A 136 13.23 -11.13 8.16
C LEU A 136 14.27 -11.05 9.29
N GLY A 137 14.17 -10.02 10.12
CA GLY A 137 15.08 -9.85 11.25
C GLY A 137 14.62 -8.77 12.22
N GLY A 138 15.03 -8.91 13.48
CA GLY A 138 14.68 -8.00 14.56
C GLY A 138 13.69 -8.60 15.57
N LYS A 139 13.14 -7.73 16.40
CA LYS A 139 12.17 -8.04 17.45
C LYS A 139 10.78 -8.26 16.87
N THR A 140 10.12 -9.37 17.25
CA THR A 140 8.75 -9.69 16.83
C THR A 140 7.69 -8.99 17.69
N GLU A 141 8.08 -8.48 18.85
CA GLU A 141 7.18 -7.89 19.82
C GLU A 141 6.46 -6.68 19.23
N GLY A 142 5.12 -6.73 19.23
CA GLY A 142 4.27 -5.67 18.71
C GLY A 142 4.24 -5.58 17.18
N VAL A 143 4.86 -6.50 16.45
CA VAL A 143 4.72 -6.54 14.98
C VAL A 143 3.38 -7.20 14.63
N ALA A 144 2.57 -6.51 13.84
CA ALA A 144 1.35 -7.06 13.25
C ALA A 144 1.26 -6.69 11.77
N PHE A 145 0.65 -7.57 11.00
CA PHE A 145 0.44 -7.39 9.57
C PHE A 145 -1.01 -7.68 9.22
N TRP A 146 -1.49 -7.01 8.17
CA TRP A 146 -2.81 -7.22 7.61
C TRP A 146 -2.71 -7.19 6.09
N ILE A 147 -3.37 -8.13 5.44
CA ILE A 147 -3.51 -8.18 3.98
C ILE A 147 -4.99 -7.99 3.72
N ASP A 148 -5.34 -6.99 2.90
CA ASP A 148 -6.73 -6.70 2.60
C ASP A 148 -7.36 -7.90 1.86
N PRO A 149 -8.54 -8.39 2.29
CA PRO A 149 -9.15 -9.55 1.65
C PRO A 149 -9.50 -9.23 0.18
N PRO A 150 -9.48 -10.24 -0.71
CA PRO A 150 -9.92 -10.08 -2.09
C PRO A 150 -11.33 -9.48 -2.17
N ARG A 151 -11.54 -8.55 -3.11
CA ARG A 151 -12.86 -7.92 -3.33
C ARG A 151 -13.81 -8.82 -4.14
N GLY A 152 -13.30 -9.90 -4.71
CA GLY A 152 -14.04 -10.90 -5.49
C GLY A 152 -13.31 -12.25 -5.55
N GLY A 153 -14.02 -13.30 -5.97
CA GLY A 153 -13.58 -14.69 -5.82
C GLY A 153 -12.34 -15.12 -6.62
N SER A 154 -11.93 -14.36 -7.64
CA SER A 154 -10.74 -14.65 -8.47
C SER A 154 -9.71 -13.53 -8.46
N GLU A 155 -9.90 -12.49 -7.65
CA GLU A 155 -8.97 -11.36 -7.58
C GLU A 155 -7.83 -11.65 -6.59
N LEU A 156 -6.62 -11.20 -6.93
CA LEU A 156 -5.53 -11.20 -5.97
C LEU A 156 -5.78 -10.13 -4.89
N PRO A 157 -5.34 -10.37 -3.64
CA PRO A 157 -5.39 -9.36 -2.60
C PRO A 157 -4.72 -8.06 -3.06
N ARG A 158 -5.39 -6.93 -2.84
CA ARG A 158 -4.85 -5.59 -3.08
C ARG A 158 -4.93 -4.81 -1.79
N GLY A 159 -3.77 -4.37 -1.31
CA GLY A 159 -3.65 -3.73 -0.03
C GLY A 159 -2.93 -4.62 0.96
N GLY A 160 -1.98 -4.03 1.66
CA GLY A 160 -1.43 -4.60 2.87
C GLY A 160 -0.97 -3.49 3.80
N GLU A 161 -0.88 -3.82 5.08
CA GLU A 161 -0.27 -2.96 6.06
C GLU A 161 0.59 -3.75 7.04
N VAL A 162 1.64 -3.09 7.51
CA VAL A 162 2.44 -3.56 8.63
C VAL A 162 2.45 -2.48 9.70
N MET A 163 2.34 -2.91 10.96
CA MET A 163 2.40 -2.04 12.12
C MET A 163 3.37 -2.58 13.15
N PHE A 164 4.14 -1.70 13.76
CA PHE A 164 5.14 -2.04 14.78
C PHE A 164 5.49 -0.81 15.63
N PRO A 165 5.92 -1.00 16.89
CA PRO A 165 6.46 0.08 17.70
C PRO A 165 7.88 0.44 17.25
N ILE A 166 8.21 1.73 17.22
CA ILE A 166 9.56 2.24 16.99
C ILE A 166 10.18 2.61 18.34
N ARG A 167 11.26 1.93 18.72
CA ARG A 167 11.92 2.11 20.02
C ARG A 167 13.42 2.22 19.87
N ARG A 168 14.04 2.95 20.79
CA ARG A 168 15.49 3.11 20.80
C ARG A 168 16.17 1.74 20.95
N GLY A 169 17.18 1.49 20.13
CA GLY A 169 17.90 0.22 20.06
C GLY A 169 17.22 -0.85 19.21
N ASP A 170 15.99 -0.64 18.75
CA ASP A 170 15.34 -1.58 17.85
C ASP A 170 15.93 -1.50 16.43
N ARG A 171 15.90 -2.65 15.76
CA ARG A 171 16.28 -2.83 14.36
C ARG A 171 15.37 -3.91 13.79
N ARG A 172 14.65 -3.60 12.71
CA ARG A 172 13.75 -4.52 12.03
C ARG A 172 13.93 -4.47 10.53
N VAL A 173 13.81 -5.63 9.90
CA VAL A 173 13.72 -5.78 8.46
C VAL A 173 12.47 -6.59 8.16
N ILE A 174 11.52 -5.97 7.48
CA ILE A 174 10.23 -6.56 7.11
C ILE A 174 10.17 -6.60 5.58
N GLN A 175 9.70 -7.69 5.02
CA GLN A 175 9.52 -7.85 3.59
C GLN A 175 8.05 -8.07 3.26
N ILE A 176 7.54 -7.24 2.34
CA ILE A 176 6.25 -7.39 1.69
C ILE A 176 6.51 -8.08 0.35
N LEU A 177 5.80 -9.18 0.12
CA LEU A 177 5.90 -10.00 -1.08
C LEU A 177 4.69 -9.74 -1.98
N THR A 178 4.90 -9.87 -3.29
CA THR A 178 3.86 -9.86 -4.33
C THR A 178 3.92 -11.15 -5.13
N PHE A 179 3.00 -11.31 -6.08
CA PHE A 179 3.05 -12.31 -7.12
C PHE A 179 3.65 -11.71 -8.40
N GLY A 180 4.44 -12.49 -9.11
CA GLY A 180 4.88 -12.16 -10.45
C GLY A 180 5.48 -13.35 -11.19
N PRO A 181 5.90 -13.14 -12.45
CA PRO A 181 6.54 -14.18 -13.22
C PRO A 181 7.90 -14.54 -12.62
N GLY A 182 8.15 -15.83 -12.46
CA GLY A 182 9.43 -16.36 -12.01
C GLY A 182 9.61 -17.81 -12.44
N TYR A 183 10.62 -18.47 -11.86
CA TYR A 183 10.97 -19.86 -12.20
C TYR A 183 9.79 -20.82 -12.00
N ASP A 184 9.00 -20.62 -10.95
CA ASP A 184 7.85 -21.47 -10.60
C ASP A 184 6.55 -21.10 -11.35
N GLY A 185 6.65 -20.22 -12.36
CA GLY A 185 5.54 -19.78 -13.19
C GLY A 185 5.03 -18.37 -12.85
N PRO A 186 3.81 -18.00 -13.30
CA PRO A 186 3.31 -16.62 -13.26
C PRO A 186 2.93 -16.11 -11.86
N PHE A 187 2.92 -16.98 -10.84
CA PHE A 187 2.58 -16.66 -9.45
C PHE A 187 3.74 -16.92 -8.49
N THR A 188 4.98 -16.68 -8.94
CA THR A 188 6.16 -16.76 -8.08
C THR A 188 6.10 -15.63 -7.05
N LEU A 189 6.47 -15.93 -5.80
CA LEU A 189 6.59 -14.92 -4.75
C LEU A 189 7.83 -14.07 -5.00
N LEU A 190 7.62 -12.77 -5.18
CA LEU A 190 8.70 -11.81 -5.43
C LEU A 190 8.72 -10.73 -4.33
N PRO A 191 9.89 -10.25 -3.90
CA PRO A 191 10.00 -9.06 -3.06
C PRO A 191 9.33 -7.87 -3.75
N ALA A 192 8.37 -7.25 -3.07
CA ALA A 192 7.75 -6.01 -3.53
C ALA A 192 8.36 -4.80 -2.82
N ILE A 193 8.42 -4.84 -1.49
CA ILE A 193 8.94 -3.77 -0.65
C ILE A 193 9.71 -4.39 0.51
N VAL A 194 10.87 -3.84 0.83
CA VAL A 194 11.58 -4.07 2.09
C VAL A 194 11.45 -2.81 2.95
N VAL A 195 10.86 -2.99 4.13
CA VAL A 195 10.79 -1.97 5.17
C VAL A 195 11.90 -2.21 6.16
N GLN A 196 12.75 -1.21 6.37
CA GLN A 196 13.81 -1.27 7.37
C GLN A 196 13.58 -0.17 8.39
N GLU A 197 13.56 -0.54 9.65
CA GLU A 197 13.54 0.38 10.78
C GLU A 197 14.80 0.15 11.61
N HIS A 198 15.46 1.23 12.01
CA HIS A 198 16.46 1.17 13.05
C HIS A 198 16.50 2.47 13.83
N TRP A 199 16.75 2.37 15.13
CA TRP A 199 17.08 3.51 15.96
C TRP A 199 18.34 3.23 16.75
N LEU A 200 19.48 3.73 16.25
CA LEU A 200 20.77 3.48 16.91
C LEU A 200 20.88 4.27 18.21
N GLU A 201 21.73 3.78 19.10
CA GLU A 201 22.08 4.51 20.31
C GLU A 201 22.82 5.80 19.95
N GLY A 202 22.46 6.91 20.59
CA GLY A 202 22.98 8.24 20.27
C GLY A 202 22.23 8.99 19.17
N ASP A 203 21.46 8.31 18.32
CA ASP A 203 20.70 9.00 17.27
C ASP A 203 19.49 9.76 17.85
N PRO A 204 19.24 11.01 17.41
CA PRO A 204 18.13 11.81 17.93
C PRO A 204 16.75 11.26 17.51
N ALA A 205 16.69 10.57 16.37
CA ALA A 205 15.46 10.06 15.76
C ALA A 205 15.70 8.70 15.08
N PRO A 206 14.67 7.87 14.91
CA PRO A 206 14.76 6.62 14.16
C PRO A 206 14.91 6.86 12.66
N THR A 207 15.56 5.93 11.98
CA THR A 207 15.55 5.84 10.53
C THR A 207 14.59 4.75 10.09
N VAL A 208 13.63 5.13 9.25
CA VAL A 208 12.69 4.17 8.63
C VAL A 208 12.74 4.35 7.12
N THR A 209 12.93 3.24 6.42
CA THR A 209 12.98 3.21 4.96
C THR A 209 12.00 2.19 4.41
N ALA A 210 11.44 2.45 3.23
CA ALA A 210 10.63 1.49 2.49
C ALA A 210 11.04 1.56 1.02
N SER A 211 11.49 0.46 0.43
CA SER A 211 12.00 0.43 -0.95
C SER A 211 11.78 -0.90 -1.65
#